data_AF-A0A9N9FJ15-F1
#
_entry.id   AF-A0A9N9FJ15-F1
#
_cell.length_a   1.000
_cell.length_b   1.000
_cell.length_c   1.000
_cell.angle_alpha   90.00
_cell.angle_beta   90.00
_cell.angle_gamma   90.00
#
_symmetry.space_group_name_H-M   'P 1'
#
loop_
_entity.id
_entity.type
_entity.pdbx_description
1 polymer ?
#
loop_
_entity_poly.entity_id
_entity_poly.type
_entity_poly.pdbx_seq_one_letter_code
_entity_poly.pdbx_strand_id
1 'polypeptide(L)'
;MLHDDLDVWIKGQLASFAYSELPKQKKKIQDPNNIITRDRFNYQYRYDAQHIVCLSTYLKLIGISSSRLDRIKTHIKDYGMAKPIHGNMGRPSIRSDHAIINEQVKQELNNYIRNYATFYGLPLPIRHLRNDAMSIILLPINTTYNSIYEEYISTIKSIKGENYKIMAYTTFLKIWKEVASDIRFMTKASDLCDTYHVEAAVNESKKDGSNIAVRYDKSGWNYYDFEKFLEPYFIKCNGIRQFRHFYFYHDQPDKIYMTLESNGPKIEAVIRNSVYFDPYQSLSIIPIKPLSLKRQIQLFKDIRPYVHDPYKDELCFAPNKCEENLLHKSLNESMDESLMNGQVGGRSSYMS
;
A
#
# COMPACT_ATOMS: atom_id res chain seq x y z
N MET A 1 -5.59 -8.17 25.85
CA MET A 1 -4.64 -8.41 26.95
C MET A 1 -3.50 -9.22 26.38
N LEU A 2 -2.25 -8.76 26.47
CA LEU A 2 -1.10 -9.55 26.00
C LEU A 2 -1.02 -10.85 26.83
N HIS A 3 -0.44 -11.91 26.27
CA HIS A 3 -0.35 -13.22 26.94
C HIS A 3 0.30 -13.13 28.34
N ASP A 4 1.29 -12.25 28.50
CA ASP A 4 2.01 -12.04 29.75
C ASP A 4 1.16 -11.36 30.83
N ASP A 5 0.28 -10.43 30.44
CA ASP A 5 -0.62 -9.73 31.36
C ASP A 5 -1.67 -10.67 31.93
N LEU A 6 -2.15 -11.61 31.10
CA LEU A 6 -3.12 -12.63 31.49
C LEU A 6 -2.53 -13.59 32.54
N ASP A 7 -1.29 -14.04 32.34
CA ASP A 7 -0.62 -14.95 33.27
C ASP A 7 -0.40 -14.27 34.63
N VAL A 8 0.00 -12.99 34.67
CA VAL A 8 0.15 -12.22 35.92
C VAL A 8 -1.19 -12.06 36.62
N TRP A 9 -2.26 -11.76 35.87
CA TRP A 9 -3.61 -11.62 36.43
C TRP A 9 -4.11 -12.94 37.06
N ILE A 10 -3.94 -14.07 36.36
CA ILE A 10 -4.31 -15.40 36.87
C ILE A 10 -3.50 -15.73 38.13
N LYS A 11 -2.20 -15.41 38.16
CA LYS A 11 -1.37 -15.61 39.36
C LYS A 11 -1.88 -14.79 40.54
N GLY A 12 -2.26 -13.54 40.31
CA GLY A 12 -2.90 -12.67 41.31
C GLY A 12 -4.16 -13.29 41.89
N GLN A 13 -5.08 -13.76 41.03
CA GLN A 13 -6.31 -14.43 41.44
C GLN A 13 -6.01 -15.68 42.27
N LEU A 14 -5.16 -16.58 41.76
CA LEU A 14 -4.80 -17.83 42.44
C LEU A 14 -4.11 -17.59 43.79
N ALA A 15 -3.25 -16.57 43.90
CA ALA A 15 -2.60 -16.20 45.16
C ALA A 15 -3.59 -15.59 46.16
N SER A 16 -4.51 -14.74 45.70
CA SER A 16 -5.53 -14.12 46.56
C SER A 16 -6.58 -15.12 47.07
N PHE A 17 -6.76 -16.24 46.37
CA PHE A 17 -7.78 -17.25 46.68
C PHE A 17 -7.21 -18.60 47.14
N ALA A 18 -5.90 -18.67 47.38
CA ALA A 18 -5.27 -19.84 47.97
C ALA A 18 -5.57 -19.87 49.47
N TYR A 19 -6.39 -20.83 49.90
CA TYR A 19 -6.41 -21.22 51.31
C TYR A 19 -5.16 -22.06 51.60
N SER A 20 -4.29 -21.58 52.48
CA SER A 20 -3.50 -22.50 53.30
C SER A 20 -4.47 -23.16 54.27
N GLU A 21 -5.03 -24.32 53.92
CA GLU A 21 -5.60 -25.15 54.97
C GLU A 21 -4.46 -25.54 55.92
N LEU A 22 -4.50 -25.00 57.14
CA LEU A 22 -3.84 -25.57 58.31
C LEU A 22 -4.07 -27.09 58.33
N PRO A 23 -3.08 -27.88 58.79
CA PRO A 23 -2.87 -29.26 58.39
C PRO A 23 -4.08 -30.15 58.73
N LYS A 24 -4.87 -30.52 57.73
CA LYS A 24 -5.91 -31.55 57.89
C LYS A 24 -5.30 -32.94 57.69
N GLN A 25 -5.29 -33.67 58.80
CA GLN A 25 -4.91 -35.06 59.07
C GLN A 25 -4.39 -35.90 57.90
N LYS A 26 -3.13 -36.32 58.07
CA LYS A 26 -2.36 -37.30 57.31
C LYS A 26 -3.20 -38.56 57.01
N LYS A 27 -3.66 -38.74 55.76
CA LYS A 27 -4.06 -40.07 55.29
C LYS A 27 -2.79 -40.89 55.01
N LYS A 28 -2.46 -41.78 55.95
CA LYS A 28 -1.45 -42.83 55.78
C LYS A 28 -1.89 -43.77 54.65
N ILE A 29 -1.22 -43.69 53.51
CA ILE A 29 -1.15 -44.82 52.57
C ILE A 29 0.21 -45.45 52.85
N GLN A 30 0.19 -46.72 53.26
CA GLN A 30 1.35 -47.45 53.76
C GLN A 30 2.29 -47.84 52.61
N ASP A 31 3.47 -47.25 52.62
CA ASP A 31 4.71 -47.85 52.11
C ASP A 31 5.81 -47.47 53.13
N PRO A 32 6.50 -48.42 53.80
CA PRO A 32 7.35 -48.12 54.96
C PRO A 32 8.57 -47.26 54.67
N ASN A 33 8.99 -47.12 53.40
CA ASN A 33 10.31 -46.59 53.06
C ASN A 33 10.31 -45.24 52.31
N ASN A 34 9.16 -44.63 52.02
CA ASN A 34 9.16 -43.33 51.34
C ASN A 34 7.94 -42.47 51.71
N ILE A 35 8.09 -41.62 52.73
CA ILE A 35 7.06 -40.66 53.13
C ILE A 35 7.04 -39.51 52.11
N ILE A 36 6.29 -39.66 51.02
CA ILE A 36 6.03 -38.54 50.09
C ILE A 36 4.88 -37.70 50.67
N THR A 37 5.21 -36.66 51.43
CA THR A 37 4.25 -35.62 51.82
C THR A 37 3.91 -34.78 50.59
N ARG A 38 2.68 -34.90 50.08
CA ARG A 38 2.16 -34.01 49.03
C ARG A 38 1.29 -32.93 49.67
N ASP A 39 1.83 -31.73 49.81
CA ASP A 39 1.03 -30.55 50.13
C ASP A 39 0.10 -30.26 48.95
N ARG A 40 -1.20 -30.56 49.15
CA ARG A 40 -2.23 -30.26 48.16
C ARG A 40 -2.77 -28.86 48.46
N PHE A 41 -2.35 -27.89 47.66
CA PHE A 41 -2.99 -26.59 47.63
C PHE A 41 -4.35 -26.71 46.93
N ASN A 42 -5.42 -26.48 47.67
CA ASN A 42 -6.76 -26.38 47.11
C ASN A 42 -7.00 -24.93 46.69
N TYR A 43 -7.23 -24.72 45.40
CA TYR A 43 -7.58 -23.41 44.85
C TYR A 43 -9.09 -23.25 44.80
N GLN A 44 -9.61 -22.15 45.33
CA GLN A 44 -10.99 -21.75 45.12
C GLN A 44 -11.06 -20.87 43.88
N TYR A 45 -11.63 -21.40 42.80
CA TYR A 45 -11.81 -20.62 41.57
C TYR A 45 -12.99 -19.66 41.74
N ARG A 46 -12.77 -18.40 41.38
CA ARG A 46 -13.79 -17.36 41.45
C ARG A 46 -13.79 -16.58 40.14
N TYR A 47 -14.96 -16.04 39.78
CA TYR A 47 -15.09 -15.09 38.67
C TYR A 47 -14.83 -13.65 39.14
N ASP A 48 -15.29 -13.33 40.34
CA ASP A 48 -15.05 -12.07 41.05
C ASP A 48 -14.90 -12.32 42.57
N ALA A 49 -14.86 -11.28 43.39
CA ALA A 49 -14.71 -11.42 44.83
C ALA A 49 -15.82 -12.27 45.50
N GLN A 50 -17.01 -12.37 44.90
CA GLN A 50 -18.21 -12.92 45.53
C GLN A 50 -18.62 -14.28 44.93
N HIS A 51 -18.35 -14.53 43.65
CA HIS A 51 -18.87 -15.68 42.92
C HIS A 51 -17.83 -16.78 42.75
N ILE A 52 -18.03 -17.88 43.48
CA ILE A 52 -17.24 -19.12 43.36
C ILE A 52 -17.73 -19.91 42.15
N VAL A 53 -16.81 -20.41 41.34
CA VAL A 53 -17.09 -21.20 40.14
C VAL A 53 -16.34 -22.53 40.17
N CYS A 54 -16.82 -23.53 39.45
CA CYS A 54 -16.07 -24.77 39.25
C CYS A 54 -14.91 -24.56 38.26
N LEU A 55 -13.92 -25.47 38.28
CA LEU A 55 -12.75 -25.41 37.40
C LEU A 55 -13.12 -25.33 35.91
N SER A 56 -14.10 -26.12 35.46
CA SER A 56 -14.50 -26.13 34.06
C SER A 56 -15.09 -24.79 33.61
N THR A 57 -15.90 -24.15 34.46
CA THR A 57 -16.44 -22.82 34.21
C THR A 57 -15.35 -21.75 34.25
N TYR A 58 -14.43 -21.82 35.21
CA TYR A 58 -13.28 -20.91 35.30
C TYR A 58 -12.40 -20.93 34.04
N LEU A 59 -12.05 -22.13 33.56
CA LEU A 59 -11.26 -22.30 32.34
C LEU A 59 -11.94 -21.70 31.11
N LYS A 60 -13.27 -21.86 31.00
CA LYS A 60 -14.06 -21.28 29.90
C LYS A 60 -14.11 -19.76 29.97
N LEU A 61 -14.32 -19.19 31.16
CA LEU A 61 -14.40 -17.74 31.35
C LEU A 61 -13.08 -17.03 31.02
N ILE A 62 -11.95 -17.65 31.37
CA ILE A 62 -10.61 -17.09 31.14
C ILE A 62 -10.05 -17.46 29.77
N GLY A 63 -10.63 -18.47 29.10
CA GLY A 63 -10.21 -18.91 27.78
C GLY A 63 -8.85 -19.64 27.78
N ILE A 64 -8.57 -20.45 28.81
CA ILE A 64 -7.33 -21.23 28.90
C ILE A 64 -7.60 -22.73 29.06
N SER A 65 -6.64 -23.55 28.63
CA SER A 65 -6.69 -25.00 28.85
C SER A 65 -6.29 -25.37 30.27
N SER A 66 -6.74 -26.54 30.75
CA SER A 66 -6.32 -27.11 32.03
C SER A 66 -4.79 -27.25 32.12
N SER A 67 -4.15 -27.72 31.03
CA SER A 67 -2.70 -27.86 30.97
C SER A 67 -1.95 -26.53 31.12
N ARG A 68 -2.49 -25.43 30.58
CA ARG A 68 -1.92 -24.09 30.78
C ARG A 68 -2.06 -23.64 32.22
N LEU A 69 -3.23 -23.86 32.82
CA LEU A 69 -3.47 -23.55 34.23
C LEU A 69 -2.51 -24.33 35.15
N ASP A 70 -2.26 -25.60 34.88
CA ASP A 70 -1.34 -26.42 35.67
C ASP A 70 0.11 -25.92 35.57
N ARG A 71 0.55 -25.48 34.39
CA ARG A 71 1.87 -24.81 34.23
C ARG A 71 1.95 -23.53 35.06
N ILE A 72 0.89 -22.72 35.08
CA ILE A 72 0.83 -21.49 35.88
C ILE A 72 0.91 -21.82 37.38
N LYS A 73 0.17 -22.83 37.85
CA LYS A 73 0.23 -23.29 39.26
C LYS A 73 1.61 -23.77 39.65
N THR A 74 2.25 -24.60 38.83
CA THR A 74 3.62 -25.07 39.06
C THR A 74 4.59 -23.89 39.09
N HIS A 75 4.45 -22.95 38.16
CA HIS A 75 5.29 -21.75 38.16
C HIS A 75 5.10 -20.89 39.42
N ILE A 76 3.88 -20.68 39.90
CA ILE A 76 3.64 -19.94 41.16
C ILE A 76 4.34 -20.65 42.32
N LYS A 77 4.24 -21.98 42.37
CA LYS A 77 4.86 -22.77 43.42
C LYS A 77 6.39 -22.66 43.41
N ASP A 78 7.00 -22.70 42.24
CA ASP A 78 8.46 -22.77 42.10
C ASP A 78 9.11 -21.38 42.06
N TYR A 79 8.42 -20.38 41.52
CA TYR A 79 8.98 -19.05 41.20
C TYR A 79 8.09 -17.87 41.63
N GLY A 80 6.96 -18.11 42.30
CA GLY A 80 6.04 -17.08 42.76
C GLY A 80 5.46 -16.22 41.62
N MET A 81 5.46 -14.89 41.83
CA MET A 81 4.91 -13.89 40.90
C MET A 81 5.87 -13.52 39.76
N ALA A 82 7.06 -14.12 39.67
CA ALA A 82 7.99 -13.83 38.59
C ALA A 82 7.37 -14.11 37.21
N LYS A 83 7.83 -13.40 36.17
CA LYS A 83 7.41 -13.67 34.79
C LYS A 83 7.95 -15.03 34.31
N PRO A 84 7.16 -15.83 33.58
CA PRO A 84 7.65 -17.05 32.96
C PRO A 84 8.80 -16.75 32.00
N ILE A 85 9.96 -17.36 32.25
CA ILE A 85 11.08 -17.33 31.33
C ILE A 85 10.99 -18.58 30.47
N HIS A 86 10.99 -18.43 29.15
CA HIS A 86 11.00 -19.57 28.24
C HIS A 86 12.26 -20.41 28.49
N GLY A 87 12.16 -21.75 28.50
CA GLY A 87 13.28 -22.64 28.88
C GLY A 87 14.53 -22.53 28.00
N ASN A 88 14.42 -21.90 26.82
CA ASN A 88 15.54 -21.62 25.92
C ASN A 88 16.07 -20.17 26.00
N MET A 89 15.46 -19.31 26.82
CA MET A 89 15.90 -17.93 26.97
C MET A 89 17.28 -17.90 27.66
N GLY A 90 18.26 -17.26 27.01
CA GLY A 90 19.64 -17.19 27.50
C GLY A 90 20.47 -18.47 27.32
N ARG A 91 19.90 -19.56 26.78
CA ARG A 91 20.67 -20.76 26.44
C ARG A 91 21.21 -20.62 25.01
N PRO A 92 22.51 -20.83 24.76
CA PRO A 92 23.03 -20.89 23.41
C PRO A 92 22.34 -22.03 22.64
N SER A 93 22.21 -21.85 21.33
CA SER A 93 21.72 -22.92 20.45
C SER A 93 22.55 -24.19 20.69
N ILE A 94 21.88 -25.31 20.95
CA ILE A 94 22.51 -26.64 21.05
C ILE A 94 23.17 -27.02 19.70
N ARG A 95 22.72 -26.42 18.59
CA ARG A 95 23.25 -26.65 17.24
C ARG A 95 24.35 -25.63 16.92
N SER A 96 25.58 -26.11 16.74
CA SER A 96 26.76 -25.35 16.29
C SER A 96 26.81 -25.13 14.76
N ASP A 97 25.80 -25.58 14.04
CA ASP A 97 25.72 -25.52 12.58
C ASP A 97 25.15 -24.21 12.04
N HIS A 98 24.71 -23.30 12.92
CA HIS A 98 24.18 -22.01 12.49
C HIS A 98 25.29 -21.04 12.12
N ALA A 99 25.05 -20.26 11.05
CA ALA A 99 25.89 -19.14 10.69
C ALA A 99 25.94 -18.12 11.84
N ILE A 100 27.14 -17.63 12.15
CA ILE A 100 27.34 -16.55 13.13
C ILE A 100 26.87 -15.25 12.49
N ILE A 101 25.91 -14.59 13.13
CA ILE A 101 25.41 -13.28 12.68
C ILE A 101 26.11 -12.21 13.49
N ASN A 102 27.12 -11.57 12.89
CA ASN A 102 27.82 -10.42 13.45
C ASN A 102 27.57 -9.17 12.60
N GLU A 103 28.09 -8.03 13.05
CA GLU A 103 27.92 -6.75 12.36
C GLU A 103 28.51 -6.78 10.94
N GLN A 104 29.62 -7.49 10.75
CA GLN A 104 30.25 -7.66 9.44
C GLN A 104 29.34 -8.38 8.45
N VAL A 105 28.69 -9.48 8.86
CA VAL A 105 27.75 -10.22 8.01
C VAL A 105 26.53 -9.36 7.67
N LYS A 106 26.06 -8.53 8.60
CA LYS A 106 24.98 -7.57 8.33
C LYS A 106 25.40 -6.55 7.27
N GLN A 107 26.62 -6.01 7.37
CA GLN A 107 27.17 -5.06 6.41
C GLN A 107 27.35 -5.69 5.02
N GLU A 108 27.88 -6.92 4.95
CA GLU A 108 28.00 -7.65 3.68
C GLU A 108 26.63 -7.87 3.01
N LEU A 109 25.62 -8.24 3.80
CA LEU A 109 24.25 -8.39 3.29
C LEU A 109 23.67 -7.05 2.83
N ASN A 110 23.87 -5.97 3.58
CA ASN A 110 23.43 -4.64 3.17
C ASN A 110 24.07 -4.23 1.84
N ASN A 111 25.38 -4.43 1.69
CA ASN A 111 26.10 -4.14 0.45
C ASN A 111 25.54 -4.96 -0.72
N TYR A 112 25.27 -6.26 -0.51
CA TYR A 112 24.65 -7.11 -1.52
C TYR A 112 23.26 -6.57 -1.95
N ILE A 113 22.38 -6.27 -0.98
CA ILE A 113 21.03 -5.77 -1.25
C ILE A 113 21.08 -4.41 -1.98
N ARG A 114 21.98 -3.52 -1.56
CA ARG A 114 22.18 -2.21 -2.18
C ARG A 114 22.68 -2.33 -3.61
N ASN A 115 23.66 -3.20 -3.86
CA ASN A 115 24.14 -3.47 -5.21
C ASN A 115 23.02 -4.02 -6.08
N TYR A 116 22.24 -4.98 -5.58
CA TYR A 116 21.07 -5.50 -6.29
C TYR A 116 20.07 -4.38 -6.63
N ALA A 117 19.77 -3.51 -5.68
CA ALA A 117 18.89 -2.37 -5.89
C ALA A 117 19.46 -1.31 -6.85
N THR A 118 20.78 -1.18 -6.97
CA THR A 118 21.41 -0.30 -7.96
C THR A 118 21.19 -0.82 -9.38
N PHE A 119 21.20 -2.15 -9.60
CA PHE A 119 21.01 -2.74 -10.92
C PHE A 119 19.55 -2.86 -11.33
N TYR A 120 18.67 -3.21 -10.39
CA TYR A 120 17.28 -3.55 -10.69
C TYR A 120 16.27 -2.57 -10.10
N GLY A 121 16.69 -1.74 -9.16
CA GLY A 121 15.80 -0.84 -8.44
C GLY A 121 15.53 0.46 -9.18
N LEU A 122 14.31 0.96 -9.01
CA LEU A 122 13.89 2.27 -9.49
C LEU A 122 13.60 3.18 -8.30
N PRO A 123 14.12 4.41 -8.25
CA PRO A 123 13.73 5.35 -7.22
C PRO A 123 12.24 5.68 -7.37
N LEU A 124 11.51 5.77 -6.26
CA LEU A 124 10.12 6.20 -6.28
C LEU A 124 10.01 7.58 -6.97
N PRO A 125 9.17 7.76 -8.00
CA PRO A 125 8.95 9.06 -8.62
C PRO A 125 8.47 10.06 -7.57
N ILE A 126 9.28 11.09 -7.33
CA ILE A 126 9.05 12.12 -6.30
C ILE A 126 7.74 12.83 -6.61
N ARG A 127 6.63 12.43 -5.99
CA ARG A 127 5.42 13.27 -5.97
C ARG A 127 4.90 13.58 -4.58
N HIS A 128 5.15 12.75 -3.56
CA HIS A 128 4.59 13.00 -2.22
C HIS A 128 5.43 12.44 -1.05
N LEU A 129 6.75 12.57 -1.08
CA LEU A 129 7.55 12.32 0.13
C LEU A 129 7.55 13.61 0.95
N ARG A 130 6.85 13.60 2.10
CA ARG A 130 7.01 14.63 3.14
C ARG A 130 8.52 14.78 3.40
N ASN A 131 8.98 16.02 3.59
CA ASN A 131 10.38 16.47 3.55
C ASN A 131 11.43 15.66 4.36
N ASP A 132 11.01 14.67 5.15
CA ASP A 132 11.87 13.81 5.99
C ASP A 132 11.95 12.34 5.51
N ALA A 133 11.26 11.97 4.44
CA ALA A 133 11.18 10.58 4.03
C ALA A 133 12.36 10.19 3.11
N MET A 134 13.18 9.26 3.61
CA MET A 134 14.24 8.54 2.89
C MET A 134 13.83 8.20 1.45
N SER A 135 14.74 8.36 0.48
CA SER A 135 14.54 7.91 -0.90
C SER A 135 14.26 6.41 -0.91
N ILE A 136 13.01 6.02 -1.14
CA ILE A 136 12.61 4.62 -1.25
C ILE A 136 13.00 4.12 -2.65
N ILE A 137 13.64 2.95 -2.70
CA ILE A 137 13.96 2.24 -3.94
C ILE A 137 12.98 1.08 -4.12
N LEU A 138 12.43 0.94 -5.32
CA LEU A 138 11.48 -0.10 -5.68
C LEU A 138 12.14 -1.16 -6.56
N LEU A 139 12.12 -2.41 -6.10
CA LEU A 139 12.53 -3.59 -6.85
C LEU A 139 11.37 -4.10 -7.73
N PRO A 140 11.66 -4.73 -8.88
CA PRO A 140 10.66 -5.18 -9.84
C PRO A 140 9.64 -6.17 -9.25
N ILE A 141 8.40 -6.15 -9.76
CA ILE A 141 7.31 -7.00 -9.25
C ILE A 141 7.55 -8.50 -9.46
N ASN A 142 8.34 -8.87 -10.48
CA ASN A 142 8.71 -10.25 -10.79
C ASN A 142 9.82 -10.78 -9.87
N THR A 143 10.37 -9.94 -9.00
CA THR A 143 11.35 -10.34 -7.98
C THR A 143 10.68 -10.52 -6.63
N THR A 144 11.16 -11.48 -5.86
CA THR A 144 10.67 -11.75 -4.50
C THR A 144 11.85 -11.86 -3.54
N TYR A 145 11.60 -11.72 -2.24
CA TYR A 145 12.64 -11.99 -1.25
C TYR A 145 13.26 -13.37 -1.42
N ASN A 146 12.46 -14.37 -1.82
CA ASN A 146 12.95 -15.73 -2.02
C ASN A 146 13.88 -15.83 -3.23
N SER A 147 13.51 -15.24 -4.37
CA SER A 147 14.37 -15.27 -5.57
C SER A 147 15.71 -14.59 -5.34
N ILE A 148 15.70 -13.45 -4.65
CA ILE A 148 16.93 -12.71 -4.30
C ILE A 148 17.76 -13.49 -3.28
N TYR A 149 17.12 -14.20 -2.36
CA TYR A 149 17.83 -15.05 -1.40
C TYR A 149 18.52 -16.25 -2.07
N GLU A 150 17.90 -16.89 -3.07
CA GLU A 150 18.53 -17.97 -3.84
C GLU A 150 19.74 -17.46 -4.65
N GLU A 151 19.62 -16.27 -5.23
CA GLU A 151 20.74 -15.60 -5.93
C GLU A 151 21.86 -15.22 -4.96
N TYR A 152 21.51 -14.71 -3.78
CA TYR A 152 22.45 -14.42 -2.70
C TYR A 152 23.20 -15.69 -2.27
N ILE A 153 22.50 -16.80 -2.05
CA ILE A 153 23.14 -18.08 -1.72
C ILE A 153 24.13 -18.48 -2.80
N SER A 154 23.71 -18.43 -4.06
CA SER A 154 24.54 -18.82 -5.20
C SER A 154 25.80 -17.97 -5.30
N THR A 155 25.66 -16.65 -5.08
CA THR A 155 26.75 -15.68 -5.10
C THR A 155 27.72 -15.88 -3.93
N ILE A 156 27.22 -16.11 -2.71
CA ILE A 156 28.09 -16.33 -1.55
C ILE A 156 28.81 -17.67 -1.64
N LYS A 157 28.15 -18.72 -2.13
CA LYS A 157 28.80 -20.03 -2.37
C LYS A 157 29.89 -19.95 -3.42
N SER A 158 29.71 -19.16 -4.48
CA SER A 158 30.75 -18.99 -5.51
C SER A 158 31.97 -18.22 -4.98
N ILE A 159 31.76 -17.23 -4.10
CA ILE A 159 32.84 -16.41 -3.53
C ILE A 159 33.55 -17.10 -2.37
N LYS A 160 32.81 -17.72 -1.44
CA LYS A 160 33.33 -18.24 -0.17
C LYS A 160 33.42 -19.77 -0.12
N GLY A 161 32.99 -20.46 -1.18
CA GLY A 161 32.98 -21.92 -1.30
C GLY A 161 31.67 -22.57 -0.87
N GLU A 162 31.39 -23.78 -1.39
CA GLU A 162 30.12 -24.49 -1.18
C GLU A 162 29.83 -24.81 0.30
N ASN A 163 30.88 -25.00 1.10
CA ASN A 163 30.77 -25.35 2.51
C ASN A 163 30.60 -24.12 3.43
N TYR A 164 30.52 -22.91 2.89
CA TYR A 164 30.30 -21.71 3.69
C TYR A 164 28.92 -21.75 4.36
N LYS A 165 28.89 -21.55 5.67
CA LYS A 165 27.65 -21.55 6.46
C LYS A 165 26.88 -20.26 6.21
N ILE A 166 25.83 -20.35 5.39
CA ILE A 166 24.96 -19.22 5.04
C ILE A 166 23.81 -19.12 6.05
N MET A 167 23.38 -17.90 6.34
CA MET A 167 22.22 -17.65 7.19
C MET A 167 20.94 -18.22 6.58
N ALA A 168 20.00 -18.66 7.42
CA ALA A 168 18.70 -19.11 6.95
C ALA A 168 17.86 -17.94 6.38
N TYR A 169 16.92 -18.25 5.49
CA TYR A 169 16.02 -17.28 4.86
C TYR A 169 15.29 -16.37 5.85
N THR A 170 14.83 -16.92 6.98
CA THR A 170 14.13 -16.13 8.00
C THR A 170 15.04 -15.10 8.68
N THR A 171 16.32 -15.43 8.84
CA THR A 171 17.36 -14.52 9.36
C THR A 171 17.70 -13.46 8.32
N PHE A 172 17.85 -13.86 7.06
CA PHE A 172 18.04 -12.94 5.93
C PHE A 172 16.94 -11.88 5.87
N LEU A 173 15.66 -12.29 5.95
CA LEU A 173 14.52 -11.37 5.97
C LEU A 173 14.55 -10.40 7.16
N LYS A 174 14.91 -10.89 8.34
CA LYS A 174 15.00 -10.05 9.55
C LYS A 174 16.06 -8.98 9.38
N ILE A 175 17.25 -9.35 8.92
CA ILE A 175 18.36 -8.42 8.74
C ILE A 175 18.06 -7.47 7.59
N TRP A 176 17.49 -7.92 6.47
CA TRP A 176 17.06 -7.04 5.38
C TRP A 176 16.18 -5.91 5.92
N LYS A 177 15.13 -6.25 6.68
CA LYS A 177 14.20 -5.26 7.25
C LYS A 177 14.88 -4.29 8.22
N GLU A 178 15.98 -4.71 8.85
CA GLU A 178 16.79 -3.88 9.74
C GLU A 178 17.69 -2.92 8.95
N VAL A 179 18.43 -3.42 7.95
CA VAL A 179 19.50 -2.67 7.26
C VAL A 179 19.06 -1.95 5.99
N ALA A 180 17.96 -2.38 5.36
CA ALA A 180 17.50 -1.95 4.05
C ALA A 180 15.97 -1.78 3.99
N SER A 181 15.39 -1.13 5.01
CA SER A 181 13.93 -0.92 5.12
C SER A 181 13.34 0.04 4.06
N ASP A 182 14.19 0.82 3.41
CA ASP A 182 13.91 1.73 2.31
C ASP A 182 13.91 1.04 0.94
N ILE A 183 14.34 -0.22 0.84
CA ILE A 183 14.26 -1.03 -0.39
C ILE A 183 13.03 -1.93 -0.30
N ARG A 184 12.08 -1.74 -1.24
CA ARG A 184 10.76 -2.39 -1.24
C ARG A 184 10.44 -2.98 -2.61
N PHE A 185 9.48 -3.88 -2.69
CA PHE A 185 8.99 -4.38 -3.98
C PHE A 185 7.88 -3.49 -4.54
N MET A 186 7.82 -3.39 -5.86
CA MET A 186 6.69 -2.79 -6.57
C MET A 186 5.41 -3.59 -6.27
N THR A 187 4.33 -2.87 -6.00
CA THR A 187 2.97 -3.43 -6.00
C THR A 187 2.41 -3.45 -7.42
N LYS A 188 1.37 -4.25 -7.70
CA LYS A 188 0.67 -4.27 -8.99
C LYS A 188 0.19 -2.88 -9.46
N ALA A 189 -0.19 -2.01 -8.52
CA ALA A 189 -0.65 -0.66 -8.83
C ALA A 189 0.49 0.33 -9.16
N SER A 190 1.71 0.00 -8.73
CA SER A 190 2.94 0.73 -9.03
C SER A 190 3.79 0.02 -10.08
N ASP A 191 3.28 -1.06 -10.68
CA ASP A 191 3.96 -1.83 -11.71
C ASP A 191 4.08 -0.95 -12.94
N LEU A 192 5.32 -0.53 -13.24
CA LEU A 192 5.67 0.10 -14.51
C LEU A 192 5.73 -1.03 -15.53
N CYS A 193 4.58 -1.64 -15.77
CA CYS A 193 4.41 -2.71 -16.72
C CYS A 193 4.89 -2.21 -18.08
N ASP A 194 5.88 -2.90 -18.65
CA ASP A 194 6.27 -2.63 -20.03
C ASP A 194 5.04 -2.80 -20.92
N THR A 195 4.86 -1.89 -21.87
CA THR A 195 3.64 -1.74 -22.68
C THR A 195 3.24 -3.04 -23.41
N TYR A 196 4.21 -3.94 -23.59
CA TYR A 196 4.08 -5.30 -24.12
C TYR A 196 3.13 -6.20 -23.32
N HIS A 197 3.20 -6.24 -21.99
CA HIS A 197 2.32 -7.15 -21.23
C HIS A 197 0.88 -6.64 -21.17
N VAL A 198 0.68 -5.32 -21.24
CA VAL A 198 -0.67 -4.72 -21.37
C VAL A 198 -1.28 -5.10 -22.71
N GLU A 199 -0.50 -5.01 -23.79
CA GLU A 199 -0.93 -5.40 -25.13
C GLU A 199 -1.34 -6.87 -25.19
N ALA A 200 -0.50 -7.78 -24.67
CA ALA A 200 -0.79 -9.20 -24.62
C ALA A 200 -2.09 -9.48 -23.83
N ALA A 201 -2.24 -8.87 -22.66
CA ALA A 201 -3.44 -9.03 -21.84
C ALA A 201 -4.72 -8.53 -22.55
N VAL A 202 -4.65 -7.43 -23.29
CA VAL A 202 -5.79 -6.90 -24.05
C VAL A 202 -6.14 -7.82 -25.21
N ASN A 203 -5.15 -8.26 -25.99
CA ASN A 203 -5.37 -9.17 -27.12
C ASN A 203 -5.89 -10.55 -26.68
N GLU A 204 -5.46 -11.03 -25.52
CA GLU A 204 -5.92 -12.32 -24.94
C GLU A 204 -7.27 -12.22 -24.23
N SER A 205 -7.77 -11.00 -23.96
CA SER A 205 -8.97 -10.78 -23.15
C SER A 205 -10.26 -11.31 -23.79
N LYS A 206 -10.31 -11.46 -25.12
CA LYS A 206 -11.47 -12.04 -25.82
C LYS A 206 -11.07 -12.83 -27.07
N LYS A 207 -11.73 -13.98 -27.26
CA LYS A 207 -11.53 -14.89 -28.40
C LYS A 207 -12.13 -14.39 -29.73
N ASP A 208 -13.01 -13.39 -29.70
CA ASP A 208 -13.71 -12.87 -30.88
C ASP A 208 -12.92 -11.81 -31.67
N GLY A 209 -11.73 -11.41 -31.18
CA GLY A 209 -10.87 -10.43 -31.85
C GLY A 209 -11.39 -9.00 -31.82
N SER A 210 -12.44 -8.70 -31.06
CA SER A 210 -13.00 -7.34 -30.95
C SER A 210 -12.08 -6.38 -30.19
N ASN A 211 -11.27 -6.90 -29.27
CA ASN A 211 -10.29 -6.12 -28.52
C ASN A 211 -8.93 -6.24 -29.20
N ILE A 212 -8.52 -5.17 -29.89
CA ILE A 212 -7.20 -5.07 -30.51
C ILE A 212 -6.43 -4.00 -29.76
N ALA A 213 -5.31 -4.38 -29.15
CA ALA A 213 -4.39 -3.42 -28.59
C ALA A 213 -3.68 -2.67 -29.71
N VAL A 214 -3.70 -1.35 -29.65
CA VAL A 214 -3.04 -0.47 -30.60
C VAL A 214 -1.86 0.20 -29.89
N ARG A 215 -0.65 -0.07 -30.39
CA ARG A 215 0.56 0.59 -29.90
C ARG A 215 0.71 1.96 -30.51
N TYR A 216 1.23 2.90 -29.73
CA TYR A 216 1.64 4.21 -30.21
C TYR A 216 2.82 4.06 -31.17
N ASP A 217 2.60 4.32 -32.46
CA ASP A 217 3.60 4.16 -33.54
C ASP A 217 4.35 5.46 -33.87
N LYS A 218 4.30 6.46 -32.98
CA LYS A 218 4.82 7.83 -33.18
C LYS A 218 4.15 8.64 -34.30
N SER A 219 3.16 8.09 -35.03
CA SER A 219 2.38 8.85 -36.02
C SER A 219 1.28 9.72 -35.38
N GLY A 220 1.06 9.56 -34.07
CA GLY A 220 0.11 10.33 -33.27
C GLY A 220 -1.21 9.58 -33.03
N TRP A 221 -2.02 10.05 -32.09
CA TRP A 221 -3.39 9.57 -31.92
C TRP A 221 -4.33 10.40 -32.80
N ASN A 222 -5.20 9.73 -33.54
CA ASN A 222 -6.38 10.38 -34.10
C ASN A 222 -7.40 10.58 -32.98
N TYR A 223 -7.51 11.80 -32.48
CA TYR A 223 -8.60 12.18 -31.59
C TYR A 223 -9.82 12.48 -32.45
N TYR A 224 -10.93 11.81 -32.19
CA TYR A 224 -12.17 12.07 -32.92
C TYR A 224 -13.08 13.01 -32.14
N ASP A 225 -13.73 13.92 -32.85
CA ASP A 225 -14.69 14.85 -32.26
C ASP A 225 -16.05 14.18 -32.09
N PHE A 226 -16.14 13.33 -31.05
CA PHE A 226 -17.38 12.65 -30.69
C PHE A 226 -18.48 13.64 -30.27
N GLU A 227 -18.13 14.80 -29.71
CA GLU A 227 -19.14 15.78 -29.32
C GLU A 227 -19.84 16.33 -30.56
N LYS A 228 -19.08 16.83 -31.54
CA LYS A 228 -19.63 17.32 -32.81
C LYS A 228 -20.35 16.23 -33.60
N PHE A 229 -19.85 14.99 -33.53
CA PHE A 229 -20.49 13.86 -34.20
C PHE A 229 -21.84 13.48 -33.57
N LEU A 230 -21.94 13.46 -32.24
CA LEU A 230 -23.14 13.02 -31.54
C LEU A 230 -24.18 14.13 -31.36
N GLU A 231 -23.77 15.40 -31.39
CA GLU A 231 -24.64 16.58 -31.20
C GLU A 231 -25.90 16.60 -32.10
N PRO A 232 -25.86 16.22 -33.39
CA PRO A 232 -27.07 16.18 -34.22
C PRO A 232 -28.07 15.10 -33.79
N TYR A 233 -27.57 14.02 -33.21
CA TYR A 233 -28.34 12.80 -32.92
C TYR A 233 -28.87 12.74 -31.49
N PHE A 234 -28.23 13.44 -30.54
CA PHE A 234 -28.54 13.34 -29.12
C PHE A 234 -28.79 14.70 -28.47
N ILE A 235 -29.75 14.73 -27.54
CA ILE A 235 -30.12 15.92 -26.78
C ILE A 235 -29.33 15.93 -25.48
N LYS A 236 -28.69 17.06 -25.16
CA LYS A 236 -27.94 17.23 -23.90
C LYS A 236 -28.89 17.12 -22.70
N CYS A 237 -28.62 16.17 -21.81
CA CYS A 237 -29.35 16.02 -20.55
C CYS A 237 -28.80 17.01 -19.50
N ASN A 238 -29.45 18.16 -19.36
CA ASN A 238 -29.04 19.18 -18.40
C ASN A 238 -29.18 18.69 -16.95
N GLY A 239 -28.23 19.05 -16.10
CA GLY A 239 -28.28 18.71 -14.68
C GLY A 239 -28.06 17.22 -14.37
N ILE A 240 -27.51 16.43 -15.30
CA ILE A 240 -27.35 14.97 -15.14
C ILE A 240 -26.70 14.56 -13.81
N ARG A 241 -25.76 15.37 -13.29
CA ARG A 241 -25.06 15.12 -12.02
C ARG A 241 -25.95 15.22 -10.77
N GLN A 242 -27.13 15.81 -10.88
CA GLN A 242 -28.06 15.96 -9.76
C GLN A 242 -28.82 14.65 -9.50
N PHE A 243 -29.03 13.83 -10.53
CA PHE A 243 -29.77 12.57 -10.43
C PHE A 243 -28.87 11.42 -9.99
N ARG A 244 -29.42 10.48 -9.21
CA ARG A 244 -28.68 9.33 -8.65
C ARG A 244 -29.00 8.03 -9.36
N HIS A 245 -30.17 7.93 -9.98
CA HIS A 245 -30.61 6.72 -10.67
C HIS A 245 -31.14 7.05 -12.06
N PHE A 246 -30.80 6.20 -13.02
CA PHE A 246 -31.16 6.30 -14.43
C PHE A 246 -31.77 4.98 -14.88
N TYR A 247 -32.89 5.06 -15.60
CA TYR A 247 -33.61 3.91 -16.12
C TYR A 247 -33.80 4.07 -17.64
N PHE A 248 -33.52 2.98 -18.36
CA PHE A 248 -33.73 2.85 -19.79
C PHE A 248 -34.70 1.71 -20.03
N TYR A 249 -35.62 1.91 -20.97
CA TYR A 249 -36.61 0.89 -21.32
C TYR A 249 -36.45 0.51 -22.79
N HIS A 250 -36.52 -0.78 -23.08
CA HIS A 250 -36.29 -1.31 -24.42
C HIS A 250 -37.34 -0.82 -25.43
N ASP A 251 -38.58 -0.64 -24.99
CA ASP A 251 -39.70 -0.13 -25.78
C ASP A 251 -39.60 1.39 -26.05
N GLN A 252 -38.70 2.11 -25.36
CA GLN A 252 -38.54 3.55 -25.48
C GLN A 252 -37.05 3.94 -25.49
N PRO A 253 -36.29 3.56 -26.53
CA PRO A 253 -34.85 3.81 -26.61
C PRO A 253 -34.47 5.29 -26.66
N ASP A 254 -35.42 6.15 -27.02
CA ASP A 254 -35.21 7.59 -27.19
C ASP A 254 -35.38 8.38 -25.88
N LYS A 255 -35.72 7.70 -24.78
CA LYS A 255 -36.05 8.31 -23.50
C LYS A 255 -35.21 7.74 -22.36
N ILE A 256 -34.91 8.59 -21.40
CA ILE A 256 -34.32 8.24 -20.12
C ILE A 256 -35.24 8.68 -19.00
N TYR A 257 -35.32 7.86 -17.95
CA TYR A 257 -36.05 8.19 -16.73
C TYR A 257 -35.05 8.37 -15.59
N MET A 258 -35.19 9.44 -14.83
CA MET A 258 -34.22 9.83 -13.81
C MET A 258 -34.89 10.06 -12.46
N THR A 259 -34.21 9.73 -11.37
CA THR A 259 -34.66 10.04 -10.00
C THR A 259 -33.53 10.58 -9.12
N LEU A 260 -33.89 11.48 -8.21
CA LEU A 260 -32.99 12.01 -7.16
C LEU A 260 -32.73 10.97 -6.06
N GLU A 261 -33.71 10.11 -5.81
CA GLU A 261 -33.74 9.09 -4.76
C GLU A 261 -34.23 7.75 -5.33
N SER A 262 -33.87 6.63 -4.70
CA SER A 262 -34.11 5.26 -5.21
C SER A 262 -35.58 4.92 -5.49
N ASN A 263 -36.52 5.59 -4.81
CA ASN A 263 -37.98 5.43 -4.99
C ASN A 263 -38.69 6.77 -5.28
N GLY A 264 -37.95 7.79 -5.70
CA GLY A 264 -38.50 9.11 -5.98
C GLY A 264 -39.36 9.15 -7.25
N PRO A 265 -40.07 10.28 -7.47
CA PRO A 265 -40.78 10.51 -8.73
C PRO A 265 -39.80 10.45 -9.90
N LYS A 266 -40.18 9.72 -10.96
CA LYS A 266 -39.40 9.61 -12.19
C LYS A 266 -39.61 10.83 -13.06
N ILE A 267 -38.52 11.47 -13.42
CA ILE A 267 -38.49 12.57 -14.39
C ILE A 267 -38.07 11.98 -15.72
N GLU A 268 -38.88 12.18 -16.75
CA GLU A 268 -38.61 11.75 -18.11
C GLU A 268 -37.81 12.81 -18.85
N ALA A 269 -36.81 12.39 -19.63
CA ALA A 269 -36.14 13.24 -20.61
C ALA A 269 -35.94 12.50 -21.93
N VAL A 270 -36.12 13.22 -23.03
CA VAL A 270 -35.81 12.73 -24.38
C VAL A 270 -34.31 12.91 -24.62
N ILE A 271 -33.63 11.85 -25.05
CA ILE A 271 -32.18 11.84 -25.26
C ILE A 271 -31.79 11.72 -26.73
N ARG A 272 -32.71 11.31 -27.60
CA ARG A 272 -32.44 11.16 -29.04
C ARG A 272 -33.23 12.17 -29.85
N ASN A 273 -32.57 12.76 -30.84
CA ASN A 273 -33.21 13.57 -31.85
C ASN A 273 -33.88 12.67 -32.91
N SER A 274 -34.84 13.19 -33.68
CA SER A 274 -35.54 12.42 -34.73
C SER A 274 -34.70 12.15 -35.99
N VAL A 275 -33.39 12.41 -35.92
CA VAL A 275 -32.44 12.26 -37.02
C VAL A 275 -31.97 10.80 -37.08
N TYR A 276 -31.95 10.22 -38.28
CA TYR A 276 -31.42 8.87 -38.50
C TYR A 276 -29.95 8.81 -38.07
N PHE A 277 -29.63 7.90 -37.15
CA PHE A 277 -28.26 7.67 -36.69
C PHE A 277 -27.57 6.71 -37.64
N ASP A 278 -26.58 7.19 -38.39
CA ASP A 278 -25.74 6.33 -39.24
C ASP A 278 -24.51 5.84 -38.46
N PRO A 279 -24.45 4.54 -38.08
CA PRO A 279 -23.31 3.99 -37.36
C PRO A 279 -22.04 3.87 -38.21
N TYR A 280 -22.12 4.09 -39.53
CA TYR A 280 -20.98 3.98 -40.45
C TYR A 280 -20.43 5.33 -40.91
N GLN A 281 -20.97 6.44 -40.40
CA GLN A 281 -20.48 7.77 -40.74
C GLN A 281 -19.06 8.01 -40.19
N SER A 282 -18.18 8.50 -41.06
CA SER A 282 -16.80 8.85 -40.67
C SER A 282 -16.74 10.02 -39.69
N LEU A 283 -16.02 9.82 -38.58
CA LEU A 283 -15.76 10.84 -37.57
C LEU A 283 -14.73 11.86 -38.05
N SER A 284 -14.92 13.14 -37.72
CA SER A 284 -13.90 14.17 -37.94
C SER A 284 -12.76 14.06 -36.92
N ILE A 285 -11.53 14.14 -37.40
CA ILE A 285 -10.32 14.14 -36.56
C ILE A 285 -10.12 15.55 -36.00
N ILE A 286 -9.95 15.65 -34.68
CA ILE A 286 -9.51 16.85 -33.98
C ILE A 286 -8.03 17.06 -34.32
N PRO A 287 -7.65 18.17 -34.98
CA PRO A 287 -6.26 18.45 -35.25
C PRO A 287 -5.52 18.61 -33.92
N ILE A 288 -4.38 17.93 -33.79
CA ILE A 288 -3.53 18.06 -32.61
C ILE A 288 -3.09 19.52 -32.51
N LYS A 289 -3.59 20.22 -31.50
CA LYS A 289 -3.16 21.58 -31.23
C LYS A 289 -1.74 21.51 -30.67
N PRO A 290 -0.75 22.23 -31.25
CA PRO A 290 0.59 22.27 -30.69
C PRO A 290 0.55 22.84 -29.27
N LEU A 291 1.49 22.39 -28.43
CA LEU A 291 1.64 22.91 -27.06
C LEU A 291 1.78 24.44 -27.10
N SER A 292 1.11 25.14 -26.19
CA SER A 292 1.30 26.58 -26.08
C SER A 292 2.75 26.89 -25.73
N LEU A 293 3.28 28.00 -26.24
CA LEU A 293 4.66 28.42 -25.97
C LEU A 293 4.97 28.51 -24.46
N LYS A 294 4.03 29.04 -23.67
CA LYS A 294 4.14 29.05 -22.20
C LYS A 294 4.33 27.64 -21.63
N ARG A 295 3.59 26.65 -22.14
CA ARG A 295 3.71 25.26 -21.70
C ARG A 295 5.02 24.63 -22.18
N GLN A 296 5.47 24.93 -23.40
CA GLN A 296 6.77 24.46 -23.91
C GLN A 296 7.93 24.97 -23.05
N ILE A 297 7.94 26.26 -22.71
CA ILE A 297 8.95 26.88 -21.84
C ILE A 297 8.96 26.21 -20.45
N GLN A 298 7.79 25.97 -19.88
CA GLN A 298 7.66 25.30 -18.58
C GLN A 298 8.22 23.87 -18.62
N LEU A 299 7.88 23.10 -19.66
CA LEU A 299 8.41 21.76 -19.85
C LEU A 299 9.94 21.77 -19.98
N PHE A 300 10.47 22.70 -20.76
CA PHE A 300 11.91 22.83 -21.00
C PHE A 300 12.69 23.28 -19.76
N LYS A 301 12.19 24.23 -18.99
CA LYS A 301 12.90 24.80 -17.82
C LYS A 301 12.72 23.96 -16.56
N ASP A 302 11.48 23.61 -16.23
CA ASP A 302 11.14 23.09 -14.91
C ASP A 302 11.10 21.57 -14.87
N ILE A 303 10.81 20.92 -16.01
CA ILE A 303 10.55 19.47 -16.05
C ILE A 303 11.72 18.70 -16.68
N ARG A 304 12.38 19.28 -17.70
CA ARG A 304 13.51 18.67 -18.42
C ARG A 304 14.64 18.12 -17.53
N PRO A 305 15.05 18.74 -16.40
CA PRO A 305 16.08 18.19 -15.53
C PRO A 305 15.76 16.81 -14.95
N TYR A 306 14.47 16.47 -14.85
CA TYR A 306 13.96 15.24 -14.27
C TYR A 306 13.64 14.17 -15.34
N VAL A 307 13.81 14.48 -16.62
CA VAL A 307 13.57 13.55 -17.74
C VAL A 307 14.88 12.85 -18.10
N HIS A 308 14.85 11.55 -18.36
CA HIS A 308 16.02 10.79 -18.82
C HIS A 308 16.53 11.30 -20.17
N ASP A 309 17.86 11.38 -20.33
CA ASP A 309 18.54 11.89 -21.54
C ASP A 309 17.95 11.42 -22.88
N PRO A 310 17.65 10.13 -23.11
CA PRO A 310 17.07 9.69 -24.39
C PRO A 310 15.71 10.31 -24.72
N TYR A 311 14.98 10.85 -23.74
CA TYR A 311 13.63 11.39 -23.90
C TYR A 311 13.55 12.91 -23.71
N LYS A 312 14.65 13.58 -23.34
CA LYS A 312 14.64 15.02 -23.04
C LYS A 312 14.16 15.84 -24.24
N ASP A 313 14.67 15.55 -25.42
CA ASP A 313 14.34 16.30 -26.65
C ASP A 313 12.98 15.91 -27.24
N GLU A 314 12.49 14.71 -26.96
CA GLU A 314 11.16 14.27 -27.38
C GLU A 314 10.04 14.89 -26.51
N LEU A 315 10.23 14.89 -25.18
CA LEU A 315 9.19 15.31 -24.24
C LEU A 315 9.29 16.79 -23.83
N CYS A 316 10.49 17.36 -23.89
CA CYS A 316 10.81 18.70 -23.40
C CYS A 316 11.73 19.42 -24.40
N PHE A 317 11.32 19.50 -25.66
CA PHE A 317 12.06 20.17 -26.72
C PHE A 317 12.29 21.66 -26.44
N ALA A 318 13.35 22.22 -27.00
CA ALA A 318 13.63 23.64 -26.88
C ALA A 318 12.57 24.47 -27.63
N PRO A 319 11.96 25.49 -27.00
CA PRO A 319 11.03 26.37 -27.70
C PRO A 319 11.73 27.13 -28.85
N ASN A 320 11.00 27.38 -29.93
CA ASN A 320 11.54 28.09 -31.08
C ASN A 320 11.89 29.55 -30.71
N LYS A 321 13.13 29.98 -30.97
CA LYS A 321 13.64 31.33 -30.66
C LYS A 321 12.80 32.47 -31.25
N CYS A 322 12.16 32.27 -32.41
CA CYS A 322 11.27 33.26 -33.01
C CYS A 322 9.96 33.45 -32.23
N GLU A 323 9.48 32.42 -31.53
CA GLU A 323 8.24 32.46 -30.76
C GLU A 323 8.46 33.04 -29.35
N GLU A 324 9.63 32.81 -28.74
CA GLU A 324 10.02 33.43 -27.45
C GLU A 324 9.97 34.96 -27.49
N ASN A 325 10.38 35.56 -28.62
CA ASN A 325 10.34 37.01 -28.83
C ASN A 325 8.91 37.57 -28.92
N LEU A 326 7.93 36.77 -29.37
CA LEU A 326 6.51 37.15 -29.45
C LEU A 326 5.83 37.11 -28.07
N LEU A 327 6.22 36.19 -27.18
CA LEU A 327 5.70 36.17 -25.80
C LEU A 327 6.26 37.33 -24.97
N HIS A 328 7.54 37.66 -25.16
CA HIS A 328 8.14 38.84 -24.52
C HIS A 328 7.52 40.15 -25.03
N LYS A 329 7.17 40.26 -26.32
CA LYS A 329 6.43 41.41 -26.85
C LYS A 329 5.01 41.53 -26.30
N SER A 330 4.24 40.44 -26.28
CA SER A 330 2.85 40.46 -25.79
C SER A 330 2.72 40.68 -24.28
N LEU A 331 3.68 40.20 -23.48
CA LEU A 331 3.75 40.53 -22.05
C LEU A 331 4.06 42.01 -21.83
N ASN A 332 4.94 42.60 -22.64
CA ASN A 332 5.28 44.02 -22.55
C ASN A 332 4.12 44.92 -23.03
N GLU A 333 3.41 44.55 -24.10
CA GLU A 333 2.24 45.29 -24.60
C GLU A 333 1.05 45.25 -23.60
N SER A 334 0.84 44.13 -22.89
CA SER A 334 -0.18 44.06 -21.82
C SER A 334 0.18 44.85 -20.55
N MET A 335 1.48 45.07 -20.30
CA MET A 335 1.96 45.96 -19.25
C MET A 335 1.84 47.45 -19.63
N ASP A 336 1.96 47.80 -20.92
CA ASP A 336 1.79 49.18 -21.39
C ASP A 336 0.30 49.60 -21.48
N GLU A 337 -0.63 48.70 -21.86
CA GLU A 337 -2.08 48.99 -21.84
C GLU A 337 -2.63 49.22 -20.42
N SER A 338 -2.04 48.57 -19.41
CA SER A 338 -2.40 48.77 -17.99
C SER A 338 -1.80 50.07 -17.42
N LEU A 339 -0.70 50.58 -17.99
CA LEU A 339 -0.13 51.89 -17.64
C LEU A 339 -0.88 53.05 -18.31
N MET A 340 -1.40 52.88 -19.53
CA MET A 340 -2.16 53.91 -20.24
C MET A 340 -3.59 54.11 -19.69
N ASN A 341 -4.23 53.08 -19.16
CA ASN A 341 -5.56 53.20 -18.53
C ASN A 341 -5.52 53.75 -17.09
N GLY A 342 -4.34 53.94 -16.51
CA GLY A 342 -4.14 54.47 -15.15
C GLY A 342 -4.00 55.99 -15.04
N GLN A 343 -3.99 56.74 -16.15
CA GLN A 343 -3.73 58.20 -16.13
C GLN A 343 -4.97 59.10 -16.31
N VAL A 344 -6.18 58.55 -16.43
CA VAL A 344 -7.42 59.36 -16.45
C VAL A 344 -8.15 59.20 -15.11
N GLY A 345 -7.61 59.77 -14.05
CA GLY A 345 -8.22 59.63 -12.73
C GLY A 345 -7.51 60.39 -11.61
N GLY A 346 -7.40 61.71 -11.71
CA GLY A 346 -7.13 62.49 -10.52
C GLY A 346 -6.53 63.86 -10.75
N ARG A 347 -7.40 64.88 -10.81
CA ARG A 347 -7.27 66.13 -10.04
C ARG A 347 -8.43 67.08 -10.37
N SER A 348 -9.39 67.18 -9.47
CA SER A 348 -10.02 68.47 -9.18
C SER A 348 -10.50 68.48 -7.75
N SER A 349 -9.74 69.16 -6.89
CA SER A 349 -10.16 69.61 -5.58
C SER A 349 -9.24 70.78 -5.22
N TYR A 350 -9.75 72.02 -5.38
CA TYR A 350 -10.01 72.98 -4.29
C TYR A 350 -9.98 74.45 -4.77
N MET A 351 -10.95 75.20 -4.19
CA MET A 351 -10.97 76.64 -3.89
C MET A 351 -11.26 77.67 -5.01
N SER A 352 -12.50 78.17 -5.05
CA SER A 352 -12.92 79.41 -4.35
C SER A 352 -14.44 79.48 -4.28
#